data_AF-A0AAD7JRZ4-F1
#
_entry.id   AF-A0AAD7JRZ4-F1
#
_cell.length_a   1.000
_cell.length_b   1.000
_cell.length_c   1.000
_cell.angle_alpha   90.00
_cell.angle_beta   90.00
_cell.angle_gamma   90.00
#
_symmetry.space_group_name_H-M   'P 1'
#
loop_
_entity.id
_entity.type
_entity.pdbx_description
1 polymer ?
#
loop_
_entity_poly.entity_id
_entity_poly.type
_entity_poly.pdbx_seq_one_letter_code
_entity_poly.pdbx_strand_id
1 'polypeptide(L)'
;MSYFMPADDLSLRIKQSASAPVVGSNVSSPQKKRRYSDGSSGTHPLIISEDLIEALDYGIQQCEAVLAAYTEPDTWITLSFPFLSRQLPFDRFNFTTSPSTAIPRFAFMPREFLAYVHKRVTNLGIGQSSLYLHGTMGLGKSHILAALAILLRRQGHRVVFLPDCGQLVPNPVLYVQSALLCTFSGSSEDDRAARRQIRGLETLESIQHWCNTLPKTIFIVDQLNTLETRDGKGTREEEKLHANSSENDPEQYKRVKFNELLVLRNGMTEQISFFSDFTGRIPIFFTALLGFSGHAFEEVWPDIWGHQIFQEAVLQLRRFSTRFTNGSPEKESTSYIDGLEACLTGKGLYDVNQRYIDHRFCYQVQNVATVTCGMARREIFDLVRAHRKHLALSTDWLGSFPRVLSNRSVFGFMLEMSVLDALAANGLAGTGNDLRWNAVDSVSAQGPPYETILFLPDASNFEDIDGLLLQIDNSVKKLKLVPIQVSIAQEHKESHLLFYAKWEGWVNMFAGYNISTAFLWIMEEGPQSRQRIPPTFNRTRERHGEQISPEYELYKISIEQASPLVGEALERAKIRLIV
;
A
#
# COMPACT_ATOMS: atom_id res chain seq x y z
N MET A 1 23.63 11.61 8.81
CA MET A 1 23.30 12.26 10.08
C MET A 1 22.17 11.48 10.74
N SER A 2 22.44 10.85 11.87
CA SER A 2 21.45 10.12 12.68
C SER A 2 21.56 10.66 14.10
N TYR A 3 20.57 11.44 14.53
CA TYR A 3 20.51 11.94 15.90
C TYR A 3 19.92 10.87 16.82
N PHE A 4 20.77 10.25 17.62
CA PHE A 4 20.42 9.72 18.94
C PHE A 4 20.28 10.93 19.88
N MET A 5 19.18 11.01 20.64
CA MET A 5 19.18 11.73 21.92
C MET A 5 18.77 10.79 23.06
N PRO A 6 19.33 11.00 24.27
CA PRO A 6 19.24 10.07 25.39
C PRO A 6 17.99 10.32 26.23
N ALA A 7 17.52 9.26 26.87
CA ALA A 7 16.61 9.35 27.99
C ALA A 7 17.31 9.99 29.20
N ASP A 8 16.62 10.91 29.88
CA ASP A 8 16.56 10.95 31.34
C ASP A 8 15.41 11.84 31.85
N ASP A 9 14.58 11.18 32.65
CA ASP A 9 13.97 11.59 33.92
C ASP A 9 13.39 13.01 34.08
N LEU A 10 12.06 13.08 34.22
CA LEU A 10 11.41 14.10 35.06
C LEU A 10 10.13 13.53 35.69
N SER A 11 10.34 13.07 36.91
CA SER A 11 9.38 12.69 37.92
C SER A 11 8.35 13.79 38.31
N LEU A 12 7.19 13.31 38.78
CA LEU A 12 6.28 13.92 39.78
C LEU A 12 5.46 15.17 39.37
N ARG A 13 4.12 15.08 39.42
CA ARG A 13 3.31 15.34 40.64
C ARG A 13 1.81 15.19 40.39
N ILE A 14 1.21 14.37 41.25
CA ILE A 14 -0.22 14.28 41.55
C ILE A 14 -0.73 15.61 42.12
N LYS A 15 -1.88 16.10 41.64
CA LYS A 15 -2.76 17.00 42.40
C LYS A 15 -4.21 16.53 42.30
N GLN A 16 -4.79 16.26 43.46
CA GLN A 16 -6.22 16.07 43.72
C GLN A 16 -6.91 17.43 43.93
N SER A 17 -8.14 17.57 43.44
CA SER A 17 -9.27 18.37 43.99
C SER A 17 -10.37 18.47 42.92
N ALA A 18 -11.67 18.55 43.15
CA ALA A 18 -12.59 18.23 44.23
C ALA A 18 -14.02 18.39 43.63
N SER A 19 -14.95 17.58 44.12
CA SER A 19 -16.42 17.54 44.03
C SER A 19 -17.27 18.75 43.54
N ALA A 20 -18.26 18.41 42.68
CA ALA A 20 -19.72 18.74 42.67
C ALA A 20 -20.19 20.20 42.34
N PRO A 21 -21.47 20.46 41.92
CA PRO A 21 -22.67 19.61 41.99
C PRO A 21 -23.64 19.60 40.77
N VAL A 22 -24.63 18.71 40.92
CA VAL A 22 -25.86 18.47 40.15
C VAL A 22 -26.82 19.67 40.15
N VAL A 23 -27.41 20.02 39.00
CA VAL A 23 -28.78 20.56 38.86
C VAL A 23 -29.35 20.12 37.51
N GLY A 24 -30.56 19.54 37.52
CA GLY A 24 -31.27 19.09 36.32
C GLY A 24 -32.33 20.08 35.84
N SER A 25 -32.85 19.84 34.63
CA SER A 25 -34.22 20.21 34.26
C SER A 25 -34.66 19.48 32.99
N ASN A 26 -35.79 18.78 33.12
CA ASN A 26 -36.59 18.17 32.07
C ASN A 26 -37.11 19.20 31.06
N VAL A 27 -37.08 18.87 29.76
CA VAL A 27 -38.14 19.26 28.82
C VAL A 27 -38.39 18.11 27.84
N SER A 28 -39.59 17.57 27.92
CA SER A 28 -40.21 16.55 27.08
C SER A 28 -40.77 17.13 25.78
N SER A 29 -40.69 16.41 24.65
CA SER A 29 -41.73 16.32 23.62
C SER A 29 -41.38 15.30 22.50
N PRO A 30 -42.38 14.73 21.78
CA PRO A 30 -42.44 13.30 21.52
C PRO A 30 -42.27 12.90 20.04
N GLN A 31 -41.60 11.77 19.79
CA GLN A 31 -41.75 11.05 18.52
C GLN A 31 -42.08 9.57 18.75
N LYS A 32 -43.12 9.14 18.02
CA LYS A 32 -43.87 7.89 18.12
C LYS A 32 -42.97 6.64 18.02
N LYS A 33 -42.77 5.97 19.15
CA LYS A 33 -42.36 4.55 19.18
C LYS A 33 -43.55 3.67 18.79
N ARG A 34 -43.47 3.01 17.63
CA ARG A 34 -44.25 1.77 17.39
C ARG A 34 -43.63 0.67 18.25
N ARG A 35 -44.29 0.33 19.36
CA ARG A 35 -44.04 -0.89 20.14
C ARG A 35 -44.42 -2.08 19.27
N TYR A 36 -43.46 -2.96 18.96
CA TYR A 36 -43.76 -4.37 18.86
C TYR A 36 -43.72 -4.93 20.29
N SER A 37 -44.77 -5.65 20.63
CA SER A 37 -45.04 -6.24 21.94
C SER A 37 -44.01 -7.32 22.29
N ASP A 38 -43.55 -7.25 23.53
CA ASP A 38 -42.94 -8.35 24.27
C ASP A 38 -43.84 -9.58 24.26
N GLY A 39 -43.25 -10.75 24.03
CA GLY A 39 -43.94 -12.04 23.97
C GLY A 39 -42.98 -13.21 23.96
N SER A 40 -42.73 -13.75 25.16
CA SER A 40 -42.19 -15.08 25.49
C SER A 40 -40.72 -15.38 25.18
N SER A 41 -39.97 -15.53 26.27
CA SER A 41 -38.72 -16.26 26.42
C SER A 41 -38.85 -17.71 25.91
N GLY A 42 -38.21 -17.98 24.77
CA GLY A 42 -37.92 -19.32 24.27
C GLY A 42 -36.65 -19.25 23.45
N THR A 43 -35.54 -19.75 24.01
CA THR A 43 -34.25 -19.87 23.33
C THR A 43 -34.31 -20.97 22.27
N HIS A 44 -34.89 -20.66 21.10
CA HIS A 44 -34.58 -21.37 19.87
C HIS A 44 -33.45 -20.62 19.14
N PRO A 45 -32.35 -21.29 18.75
CA PRO A 45 -31.35 -20.66 17.90
C PRO A 45 -32.02 -20.27 16.58
N LEU A 46 -32.00 -18.97 16.26
CA LEU A 46 -32.61 -18.44 15.03
C LEU A 46 -31.89 -19.05 13.81
N ILE A 47 -32.54 -20.02 13.19
CA ILE A 47 -32.15 -20.63 11.93
C ILE A 47 -32.28 -19.56 10.84
N ILE A 48 -31.28 -19.44 9.96
CA ILE A 48 -31.32 -18.51 8.81
C ILE A 48 -32.56 -18.81 7.96
N SER A 49 -33.42 -17.80 7.77
CA SER A 49 -34.66 -17.94 7.00
C SER A 49 -34.39 -18.25 5.53
N GLU A 50 -35.34 -18.92 4.86
CA GLU A 50 -35.24 -19.18 3.42
C GLU A 50 -35.15 -17.87 2.61
N ASP A 51 -35.91 -16.83 2.98
CA ASP A 51 -35.88 -15.53 2.30
C ASP A 51 -34.47 -14.92 2.28
N LEU A 52 -33.69 -15.05 3.36
CA LEU A 52 -32.32 -14.56 3.43
C LEU A 52 -31.37 -15.40 2.56
N ILE A 53 -31.59 -16.70 2.49
CA ILE A 53 -30.81 -17.61 1.66
C ILE A 53 -31.06 -17.29 0.18
N GLU A 54 -32.32 -17.10 -0.22
CA GLU A 54 -32.68 -16.73 -1.59
C GLU A 54 -32.15 -15.34 -1.97
N ALA A 55 -32.23 -14.37 -1.04
CA ALA A 55 -31.66 -13.04 -1.26
C ALA A 55 -30.13 -13.08 -1.39
N LEU A 56 -29.44 -13.95 -0.65
CA LEU A 56 -28.00 -14.17 -0.80
C LEU A 56 -27.69 -14.72 -2.18
N ASP A 57 -28.42 -15.75 -2.63
CA ASP A 57 -28.21 -16.34 -3.94
C ASP A 57 -28.38 -15.30 -5.04
N TYR A 58 -29.50 -14.57 -5.01
CA TYR A 58 -29.76 -13.45 -5.92
C TYR A 58 -28.61 -12.45 -5.92
N GLY A 59 -28.15 -12.03 -4.74
CA GLY A 59 -27.05 -11.09 -4.57
C GLY A 59 -25.72 -11.59 -5.15
N ILE A 60 -25.44 -12.90 -5.06
CA ILE A 60 -24.26 -13.51 -5.67
C ILE A 60 -24.43 -13.59 -7.19
N GLN A 61 -25.60 -13.99 -7.70
CA GLN A 61 -25.86 -14.08 -9.15
C GLN A 61 -25.68 -12.74 -9.89
N GLN A 62 -25.86 -11.61 -9.19
CA GLN A 62 -25.58 -10.27 -9.76
C GLN A 62 -24.08 -9.96 -9.91
N CYS A 63 -23.19 -10.75 -9.32
CA CYS A 63 -21.74 -10.56 -9.45
C CYS A 63 -21.23 -11.17 -10.77
N GLU A 64 -20.12 -10.61 -11.28
CA GLU A 64 -19.46 -11.10 -12.50
C GLU A 64 -18.93 -12.53 -12.33
N ALA A 65 -19.00 -13.33 -13.39
CA ALA A 65 -18.45 -14.69 -13.43
C ALA A 65 -17.05 -14.77 -14.06
N VAL A 66 -16.62 -13.67 -14.70
CA VAL A 66 -15.36 -13.60 -15.44
C VAL A 66 -14.23 -13.22 -14.49
N LEU A 67 -13.11 -13.95 -14.54
CA LEU A 67 -11.94 -13.71 -13.68
C LEU A 67 -11.40 -12.28 -13.80
N ALA A 68 -11.39 -11.72 -15.02
CA ALA A 68 -10.91 -10.37 -15.32
C ALA A 68 -11.51 -9.30 -14.39
N ALA A 69 -12.82 -9.39 -14.09
CA ALA A 69 -13.52 -8.46 -13.22
C ALA A 69 -12.98 -8.41 -11.78
N TYR A 70 -12.24 -9.43 -11.35
CA TYR A 70 -11.66 -9.55 -10.01
C TYR A 70 -10.14 -9.40 -10.00
N THR A 71 -9.51 -9.25 -11.17
CA THR A 71 -8.06 -9.16 -11.32
C THR A 71 -7.59 -7.83 -11.89
N GLU A 72 -8.41 -7.19 -12.74
CA GLU A 72 -8.11 -5.90 -13.38
C GLU A 72 -8.43 -4.74 -12.44
N PRO A 73 -7.40 -4.04 -11.93
CA PRO A 73 -7.57 -3.22 -10.75
C PRO A 73 -8.06 -1.81 -11.12
N ASP A 74 -9.02 -1.66 -12.02
CA ASP A 74 -9.29 -0.33 -12.58
C ASP A 74 -10.33 0.42 -11.75
N THR A 75 -11.25 -0.33 -11.11
CA THR A 75 -12.34 0.22 -10.32
C THR A 75 -12.69 -0.67 -9.13
N TRP A 76 -13.16 -0.04 -8.05
CA TRP A 76 -13.77 -0.76 -6.94
C TRP A 76 -15.08 -1.40 -7.39
N ILE A 77 -15.28 -2.65 -7.02
CA ILE A 77 -16.53 -3.37 -7.21
C ILE A 77 -17.20 -3.62 -5.86
N THR A 78 -18.53 -3.66 -5.84
CA THR A 78 -19.29 -4.01 -4.63
C THR A 78 -19.77 -5.44 -4.74
N LEU A 79 -19.41 -6.25 -3.76
CA LEU A 79 -19.67 -7.68 -3.75
C LEU A 79 -20.61 -8.07 -2.62
N SER A 80 -21.54 -8.98 -2.88
CA SER A 80 -22.41 -9.58 -1.87
C SER A 80 -21.60 -10.55 -1.02
N PHE A 81 -21.56 -10.34 0.31
CA PHE A 81 -20.73 -11.16 1.17
C PHE A 81 -21.26 -12.62 1.20
N PRO A 82 -20.42 -13.64 0.95
CA PRO A 82 -20.88 -14.99 0.65
C PRO A 82 -21.22 -15.82 1.92
N PHE A 83 -21.59 -15.17 3.02
CA PHE A 83 -21.89 -15.80 4.29
C PHE A 83 -22.94 -15.02 5.08
N LEU A 84 -23.84 -15.74 5.75
CA LEU A 84 -24.88 -15.22 6.60
C LEU A 84 -24.71 -15.76 8.02
N SER A 85 -24.63 -14.85 8.99
CA SER A 85 -24.57 -15.17 10.42
C SER A 85 -24.97 -13.94 11.22
N ARG A 86 -25.29 -14.13 12.50
CA ARG A 86 -25.41 -13.02 13.47
C ARG A 86 -24.07 -12.32 13.70
N GLN A 87 -22.97 -13.05 13.59
CA GLN A 87 -21.61 -12.56 13.80
C GLN A 87 -20.90 -12.50 12.44
N LEU A 88 -20.90 -11.31 11.86
CA LEU A 88 -20.08 -11.00 10.69
C LEU A 88 -18.74 -10.42 11.14
N PRO A 89 -17.66 -10.61 10.35
CA PRO A 89 -16.33 -10.08 10.66
C PRO A 89 -16.23 -8.56 10.42
N PHE A 90 -16.94 -7.76 11.23
CA PHE A 90 -16.95 -6.29 11.15
C PHE A 90 -15.59 -5.64 11.45
N ASP A 91 -14.71 -6.37 12.13
CA ASP A 91 -13.30 -5.99 12.38
C ASP A 91 -12.48 -5.91 11.07
N ARG A 92 -12.87 -6.68 10.05
CA ARG A 92 -12.14 -6.78 8.78
C ARG A 92 -12.90 -6.24 7.58
N PHE A 93 -14.23 -6.24 7.63
CA PHE A 93 -15.06 -5.82 6.51
C PHE A 93 -15.93 -4.63 6.91
N ASN A 94 -15.89 -3.60 6.07
CA ASN A 94 -16.85 -2.51 6.16
C ASN A 94 -18.09 -2.87 5.35
N PHE A 95 -19.11 -3.39 6.03
CA PHE A 95 -20.33 -3.84 5.38
C PHE A 95 -21.28 -2.67 5.10
N THR A 96 -21.79 -2.64 3.88
CA THR A 96 -22.95 -1.84 3.50
C THR A 96 -24.16 -2.75 3.30
N THR A 97 -25.33 -2.31 3.73
CA THR A 97 -26.60 -2.98 3.45
C THR A 97 -27.38 -2.12 2.48
N SER A 98 -27.75 -2.67 1.32
CA SER A 98 -28.69 -1.99 0.43
C SER A 98 -30.09 -2.01 1.06
N PRO A 99 -30.89 -0.94 0.98
CA PRO A 99 -32.30 -0.97 1.38
C PRO A 99 -33.12 -2.09 0.68
N SER A 100 -32.67 -2.52 -0.50
CA SER A 100 -33.36 -3.52 -1.35
C SER A 100 -32.97 -4.98 -1.10
N THR A 101 -31.82 -5.24 -0.47
CA THR A 101 -31.33 -6.60 -0.23
C THR A 101 -30.71 -6.60 1.16
N ALA A 102 -31.34 -7.24 2.14
CA ALA A 102 -30.86 -7.32 3.53
C ALA A 102 -29.53 -8.11 3.69
N ILE A 103 -28.80 -8.32 2.59
CA ILE A 103 -27.55 -9.03 2.49
C ILE A 103 -26.39 -8.05 2.68
N PRO A 104 -25.43 -8.35 3.57
CA PRO A 104 -24.24 -7.54 3.73
C PRO A 104 -23.41 -7.52 2.43
N ARG A 105 -22.95 -6.35 2.03
CA ARG A 105 -22.08 -6.15 0.87
C ARG A 105 -20.79 -5.49 1.31
N PHE A 106 -19.69 -5.75 0.61
CA PHE A 106 -18.39 -5.16 0.89
C PHE A 106 -17.77 -4.62 -0.40
N ALA A 107 -16.96 -3.57 -0.26
CA ALA A 107 -16.17 -3.05 -1.36
C ALA A 107 -14.94 -3.94 -1.57
N PHE A 108 -14.69 -4.32 -2.81
CA PHE A 108 -13.53 -5.09 -3.22
C PHE A 108 -12.82 -4.34 -4.34
N MET A 109 -11.53 -4.09 -4.19
CA MET A 109 -10.70 -3.62 -5.28
C MET A 109 -10.06 -4.86 -5.91
N PRO A 110 -10.24 -5.11 -7.22
CA PRO A 110 -9.62 -6.24 -7.92
C PRO A 110 -8.10 -6.34 -7.71
N ARG A 111 -7.56 -7.57 -7.77
CA ARG A 111 -6.14 -7.87 -7.51
C ARG A 111 -5.64 -8.92 -8.51
N GLU A 112 -4.55 -8.64 -9.20
CA GLU A 112 -3.88 -9.61 -10.08
C GLU A 112 -3.53 -10.91 -9.33
N PHE A 113 -3.13 -10.81 -8.06
CA PHE A 113 -2.84 -11.96 -7.21
C PHE A 113 -4.03 -12.92 -7.07
N LEU A 114 -5.27 -12.45 -7.20
CA LEU A 114 -6.45 -13.32 -7.22
C LEU A 114 -6.41 -14.30 -8.40
N ALA A 115 -5.88 -13.91 -9.56
CA ALA A 115 -5.69 -14.82 -10.72
C ALA A 115 -4.79 -16.00 -10.35
N TYR A 116 -3.72 -15.73 -9.60
CA TYR A 116 -2.81 -16.77 -9.12
C TYR A 116 -3.52 -17.74 -8.17
N VAL A 117 -4.23 -17.23 -7.16
CA VAL A 117 -4.96 -18.05 -6.19
C VAL A 117 -6.07 -18.85 -6.88
N HIS A 118 -6.84 -18.22 -7.76
CA HIS A 118 -7.89 -18.87 -8.55
C HIS A 118 -7.36 -20.03 -9.38
N LYS A 119 -6.26 -19.81 -10.12
CA LYS A 119 -5.59 -20.87 -10.90
C LYS A 119 -5.11 -22.02 -10.01
N ARG A 120 -4.58 -21.72 -8.81
CA ARG A 120 -4.14 -22.76 -7.86
C ARG A 120 -5.31 -23.58 -7.34
N VAL A 121 -6.42 -22.93 -6.96
CA VAL A 121 -7.61 -23.60 -6.41
C VAL A 121 -8.34 -24.43 -7.46
N THR A 122 -8.50 -23.92 -8.68
CA THR A 122 -9.18 -24.65 -9.77
C THR A 122 -8.40 -25.88 -10.23
N ASN A 123 -7.06 -25.85 -10.14
CA ASN A 123 -6.18 -26.98 -10.46
C ASN A 123 -6.02 -27.98 -9.30
N LEU A 124 -6.68 -27.79 -8.15
CA LEU A 124 -6.69 -28.80 -7.11
C LEU A 124 -7.36 -30.08 -7.63
N GLY A 125 -6.61 -31.18 -7.58
CA GLY A 125 -7.06 -32.50 -8.01
C GLY A 125 -8.23 -33.04 -7.19
N ILE A 126 -8.74 -34.21 -7.57
CA ILE A 126 -9.77 -34.93 -6.81
C ILE A 126 -9.06 -35.62 -5.64
N GLY A 127 -9.36 -35.22 -4.39
CA GLY A 127 -8.75 -35.74 -3.16
C GLY A 127 -8.61 -34.65 -2.07
N GLN A 128 -8.11 -35.01 -0.89
CA GLN A 128 -7.80 -34.05 0.19
C GLN A 128 -6.53 -33.26 -0.14
N SER A 129 -6.66 -32.24 -0.98
CA SER A 129 -5.59 -31.29 -1.28
C SER A 129 -5.86 -29.96 -0.56
N SER A 130 -4.85 -29.43 0.12
CA SER A 130 -4.94 -28.17 0.87
C SER A 130 -4.04 -27.10 0.25
N LEU A 131 -4.50 -25.85 0.28
CA LEU A 131 -3.74 -24.68 -0.12
C LEU A 131 -3.80 -23.67 1.03
N TYR A 132 -2.64 -23.26 1.53
CA TYR A 132 -2.54 -22.28 2.60
C TYR A 132 -2.15 -20.92 2.04
N LEU A 133 -2.94 -19.89 2.38
CA LEU A 133 -2.66 -18.50 2.05
C LEU A 133 -2.12 -17.79 3.29
N HIS A 134 -0.83 -17.48 3.28
CA HIS A 134 -0.16 -16.75 4.36
C HIS A 134 0.06 -15.28 3.99
N GLY A 135 0.12 -14.40 5.00
CA GLY A 135 0.47 -13.01 4.85
C GLY A 135 0.13 -12.20 6.10
N THR A 136 0.68 -11.00 6.23
CA THR A 136 0.44 -10.12 7.39
C THR A 136 -1.00 -9.62 7.49
N MET A 137 -1.38 -9.20 8.70
CA MET A 137 -2.65 -8.51 8.93
C MET A 137 -2.74 -7.26 8.04
N GLY A 138 -3.93 -7.00 7.49
CA GLY A 138 -4.16 -5.81 6.66
C GLY A 138 -3.89 -5.95 5.15
N LEU A 139 -3.21 -7.01 4.69
CA LEU A 139 -2.95 -7.26 3.24
C LEU A 139 -4.20 -7.59 2.40
N GLY A 140 -5.40 -7.61 3.00
CA GLY A 140 -6.64 -7.90 2.27
C GLY A 140 -6.87 -9.38 1.97
N LYS A 141 -6.18 -10.31 2.63
CA LYS A 141 -6.38 -11.78 2.45
C LYS A 141 -7.86 -12.17 2.57
N SER A 142 -8.53 -11.74 3.62
CA SER A 142 -9.96 -12.01 3.84
C SER A 142 -10.83 -11.49 2.69
N HIS A 143 -10.50 -10.33 2.12
CA HIS A 143 -11.20 -9.78 0.96
C HIS A 143 -10.95 -10.62 -0.29
N ILE A 144 -9.71 -11.07 -0.51
CA ILE A 144 -9.36 -11.99 -1.62
C ILE A 144 -10.12 -13.32 -1.47
N LEU A 145 -10.16 -13.90 -0.26
CA LEU A 145 -10.87 -15.16 0.00
C LEU A 145 -12.39 -15.02 -0.20
N ALA A 146 -12.99 -13.93 0.26
CA ALA A 146 -14.41 -13.65 0.05
C ALA A 146 -14.73 -13.42 -1.45
N ALA A 147 -13.92 -12.64 -2.16
CA ALA A 147 -14.07 -12.41 -3.60
C ALA A 147 -13.89 -13.70 -4.41
N LEU A 148 -12.89 -14.52 -4.05
CA LEU A 148 -12.65 -15.83 -4.64
C LEU A 148 -13.83 -16.77 -4.42
N ALA A 149 -14.43 -16.78 -3.23
CA ALA A 149 -15.61 -17.59 -2.95
C ALA A 149 -16.79 -17.21 -3.86
N ILE A 150 -17.01 -15.92 -4.10
CA ILE A 150 -18.06 -15.43 -5.01
C ILE A 150 -17.76 -15.84 -6.45
N LEU A 151 -16.54 -15.59 -6.93
CA LEU A 151 -16.13 -15.92 -8.29
C LEU A 151 -16.28 -17.42 -8.58
N LEU A 152 -15.78 -18.28 -7.70
CA LEU A 152 -15.87 -19.73 -7.85
C LEU A 152 -17.34 -20.20 -7.87
N ARG A 153 -18.20 -19.62 -7.01
CA ARG A 153 -19.64 -19.90 -7.04
C ARG A 153 -20.28 -19.49 -8.36
N ARG A 154 -19.92 -18.33 -8.90
CA ARG A 154 -20.41 -17.86 -10.21
C ARG A 154 -19.91 -18.68 -11.39
N GLN A 155 -18.80 -19.38 -11.21
CA GLN A 155 -18.28 -20.37 -12.16
C GLN A 155 -18.87 -21.77 -11.95
N GLY A 156 -19.84 -21.94 -11.04
CA GLY A 156 -20.55 -23.19 -10.81
C GLY A 156 -19.89 -24.13 -9.82
N HIS A 157 -18.83 -23.71 -9.11
CA HIS A 157 -18.23 -24.51 -8.06
C HIS A 157 -19.04 -24.44 -6.76
N ARG A 158 -19.12 -25.57 -6.04
CA ARG A 158 -19.66 -25.60 -4.67
C ARG A 158 -18.60 -25.09 -3.71
N VAL A 159 -18.89 -23.98 -3.03
CA VAL A 159 -17.95 -23.34 -2.10
C VAL A 159 -18.58 -23.19 -0.72
N VAL A 160 -17.93 -23.76 0.29
CA VAL A 160 -18.22 -23.53 1.71
C VAL A 160 -17.24 -22.49 2.21
N PHE A 161 -17.76 -21.31 2.61
CA PHE A 161 -16.93 -20.22 3.09
C PHE A 161 -17.09 -20.04 4.61
N LEU A 162 -15.98 -20.12 5.33
CA LEU A 162 -15.88 -19.90 6.76
C LEU A 162 -15.05 -18.63 7.00
N PRO A 163 -15.66 -17.45 7.14
CA PRO A 163 -14.94 -16.17 7.17
C PRO A 163 -14.15 -15.91 8.46
N ASP A 164 -14.50 -16.57 9.55
CA ASP A 164 -13.88 -16.38 10.86
C ASP A 164 -13.95 -17.69 11.65
N CYS A 165 -12.86 -18.45 11.66
CA CYS A 165 -12.79 -19.68 12.43
C CYS A 165 -12.88 -19.49 13.95
N GLY A 166 -12.65 -18.29 14.48
CA GLY A 166 -12.81 -18.03 15.92
C GLY A 166 -14.25 -18.27 16.38
N GLN A 167 -15.21 -18.10 15.48
CA GLN A 167 -16.64 -18.35 15.75
C GLN A 167 -17.02 -19.83 15.82
N LEU A 168 -16.12 -20.75 15.42
CA LEU A 168 -16.34 -22.19 15.63
C LEU A 168 -16.27 -22.57 17.11
N VAL A 169 -15.56 -21.81 17.95
CA VAL A 169 -15.41 -22.12 19.38
C VAL A 169 -16.74 -22.01 20.15
N PRO A 170 -17.51 -20.90 20.07
CA PRO A 170 -18.74 -20.76 20.85
C PRO A 170 -19.91 -21.62 20.35
N ASN A 171 -20.03 -21.84 19.02
CA ASN A 171 -21.11 -22.64 18.46
C ASN A 171 -20.73 -23.26 17.10
N PRO A 172 -19.98 -24.38 17.11
CA PRO A 172 -19.43 -24.95 15.88
C PRO A 172 -20.51 -25.50 14.94
N VAL A 173 -21.57 -26.11 15.49
CA VAL A 173 -22.66 -26.72 14.71
C VAL A 173 -23.42 -25.65 13.92
N LEU A 174 -23.93 -24.61 14.59
CA LEU A 174 -24.69 -23.55 13.90
C LEU A 174 -23.84 -22.77 12.90
N TYR A 175 -22.56 -22.55 13.22
CA TYR A 175 -21.66 -21.81 12.35
C TYR A 175 -21.39 -22.56 11.03
N VAL A 176 -21.10 -23.86 11.12
CA VAL A 176 -20.89 -24.70 9.92
C VAL A 176 -22.20 -24.90 9.17
N GLN A 177 -23.33 -25.12 9.85
CA GLN A 177 -24.64 -25.16 9.21
C GLN A 177 -24.93 -23.88 8.43
N SER A 178 -24.61 -22.72 8.99
CA SER A 178 -24.79 -21.43 8.32
C SER A 178 -23.98 -21.34 7.03
N ALA A 179 -22.71 -21.79 7.06
CA ALA A 179 -21.86 -21.84 5.88
C ALA A 179 -22.42 -22.77 4.81
N LEU A 180 -22.85 -23.98 5.21
CA LEU A 180 -23.45 -24.97 4.32
C LEU A 180 -24.76 -24.46 3.70
N LEU A 181 -25.64 -23.85 4.49
CA LEU A 181 -26.89 -23.24 3.98
C LEU A 181 -26.60 -22.15 2.94
N CYS A 182 -25.55 -21.35 3.14
CA CYS A 182 -25.12 -20.36 2.17
C CYS A 182 -24.59 -21.02 0.87
N THR A 183 -23.88 -22.15 0.97
CA THR A 183 -23.38 -22.92 -0.19
C THR A 183 -24.51 -23.49 -1.05
N PHE A 184 -25.58 -23.96 -0.41
CA PHE A 184 -26.76 -24.54 -1.06
C PHE A 184 -27.91 -23.54 -1.18
N SER A 185 -27.60 -22.27 -1.47
CA SER A 185 -28.61 -21.20 -1.56
C SER A 185 -29.40 -21.19 -2.87
N GLY A 186 -29.01 -21.98 -3.87
CA GLY A 186 -29.67 -21.99 -5.16
C GLY A 186 -31.11 -22.53 -5.11
N SER A 187 -31.84 -22.28 -6.19
CA SER A 187 -33.27 -22.62 -6.31
C SER A 187 -33.53 -24.02 -6.90
N SER A 188 -32.50 -24.85 -7.08
CA SER A 188 -32.66 -26.23 -7.58
C SER A 188 -33.33 -27.13 -6.54
N GLU A 189 -33.95 -28.24 -6.97
CA GLU A 189 -34.56 -29.18 -6.02
C GLU A 189 -33.49 -29.86 -5.16
N ASP A 190 -32.31 -30.15 -5.72
CA ASP A 190 -31.18 -30.70 -4.99
C ASP A 190 -30.71 -29.75 -3.87
N ASP A 191 -30.67 -28.44 -4.14
CA ASP A 191 -30.30 -27.44 -3.14
C ASP A 191 -31.36 -27.34 -2.05
N ARG A 192 -32.65 -27.33 -2.40
CA ARG A 192 -33.75 -27.37 -1.42
C ARG A 192 -33.69 -28.62 -0.55
N ALA A 193 -33.44 -29.79 -1.14
CA ALA A 193 -33.30 -31.04 -0.42
C ALA A 193 -32.09 -31.01 0.53
N ALA A 194 -30.94 -30.52 0.07
CA ALA A 194 -29.75 -30.33 0.89
C ALA A 194 -30.02 -29.40 2.08
N ARG A 195 -30.68 -28.25 1.88
CA ARG A 195 -31.02 -27.32 2.98
C ARG A 195 -31.90 -27.97 4.06
N ARG A 196 -32.89 -28.80 3.67
CA ARG A 196 -33.71 -29.55 4.63
C ARG A 196 -32.86 -30.51 5.46
N GLN A 197 -31.91 -31.21 4.83
CA GLN A 197 -30.99 -32.11 5.55
C GLN A 197 -30.04 -31.35 6.48
N ILE A 198 -29.43 -30.25 6.00
CA ILE A 198 -28.49 -29.44 6.78
C ILE A 198 -29.13 -28.93 8.08
N ARG A 199 -30.39 -28.50 8.02
CA ARG A 199 -31.15 -28.02 9.19
C ARG A 199 -31.34 -29.09 10.28
N GLY A 200 -31.31 -30.37 9.92
CA GLY A 200 -31.41 -31.50 10.86
C GLY A 200 -30.07 -32.00 11.41
N LEU A 201 -28.94 -31.39 11.04
CA LEU A 201 -27.62 -31.80 11.53
C LEU A 201 -27.37 -31.21 12.93
N GLU A 202 -27.44 -32.04 13.97
CA GLU A 202 -27.34 -31.57 15.37
C GLU A 202 -25.92 -31.67 15.96
N THR A 203 -25.01 -32.41 15.31
CA THR A 203 -23.67 -32.70 15.82
C THR A 203 -22.58 -32.50 14.77
N LEU A 204 -21.34 -32.22 15.19
CA LEU A 204 -20.21 -32.10 14.27
C LEU A 204 -19.92 -33.39 13.51
N GLU A 205 -20.14 -34.54 14.15
CA GLU A 205 -19.99 -35.86 13.53
C GLU A 205 -21.02 -36.06 12.41
N SER A 206 -22.27 -35.65 12.63
CA SER A 206 -23.31 -35.70 11.59
C SER A 206 -22.99 -34.77 10.41
N ILE A 207 -22.45 -33.58 10.69
CA ILE A 207 -21.98 -32.64 9.67
C ILE A 207 -20.83 -33.22 8.88
N GLN A 208 -19.83 -33.79 9.54
CA GLN A 208 -18.68 -34.41 8.89
C GLN A 208 -19.13 -35.57 7.99
N HIS A 209 -20.00 -36.45 8.49
CA HIS A 209 -20.53 -37.56 7.70
C HIS A 209 -21.26 -37.07 6.46
N TRP A 210 -22.10 -36.03 6.61
CA TRP A 210 -22.81 -35.42 5.50
C TRP A 210 -21.86 -34.78 4.49
N CYS A 211 -20.86 -34.01 4.93
CA CYS A 211 -19.86 -33.39 4.06
C CYS A 211 -19.07 -34.44 3.24
N ASN A 212 -18.82 -35.62 3.79
CA ASN A 212 -18.13 -36.70 3.09
C ASN A 212 -18.96 -37.29 1.93
N THR A 213 -20.27 -37.06 1.89
CA THR A 213 -21.15 -37.47 0.79
C THR A 213 -21.20 -36.47 -0.36
N LEU A 214 -20.62 -35.27 -0.17
CA LEU A 214 -20.71 -34.20 -1.16
C LEU A 214 -19.85 -34.50 -2.39
N PRO A 215 -20.29 -34.06 -3.59
CA PRO A 215 -19.41 -33.99 -4.75
C PRO A 215 -18.27 -32.98 -4.50
N LYS A 216 -17.36 -32.82 -5.46
CA LYS A 216 -16.22 -31.89 -5.37
C LYS A 216 -16.67 -30.52 -4.83
N THR A 217 -16.32 -30.25 -3.57
CA THR A 217 -16.72 -29.05 -2.81
C THR A 217 -15.46 -28.39 -2.26
N ILE A 218 -15.36 -27.08 -2.42
CA ILE A 218 -14.20 -26.28 -2.03
C ILE A 218 -14.50 -25.63 -0.69
N PHE A 219 -13.69 -25.92 0.33
CA PHE A 219 -13.75 -25.22 1.61
C PHE A 219 -12.75 -24.07 1.59
N ILE A 220 -13.25 -22.84 1.74
CA ILE A 220 -12.43 -21.65 1.92
C ILE A 220 -12.54 -21.24 3.37
N VAL A 221 -11.42 -21.32 4.07
CA VAL A 221 -11.34 -21.15 5.52
C VAL A 221 -10.43 -19.97 5.83
N ASP A 222 -10.98 -18.97 6.50
CA ASP A 222 -10.25 -17.76 6.89
C ASP A 222 -10.02 -17.74 8.42
N GLN A 223 -8.93 -17.10 8.84
CA GLN A 223 -8.47 -17.06 10.24
C GLN A 223 -8.25 -18.44 10.88
N LEU A 224 -7.78 -19.44 10.13
CA LEU A 224 -7.54 -20.80 10.66
C LEU A 224 -6.64 -20.80 11.93
N ASN A 225 -5.69 -19.87 12.00
CA ASN A 225 -4.80 -19.64 13.14
C ASN A 225 -5.54 -19.33 14.46
N THR A 226 -6.81 -18.93 14.42
CA THR A 226 -7.62 -18.73 15.64
C THR A 226 -8.01 -20.04 16.33
N LEU A 227 -7.99 -21.17 15.61
CA LEU A 227 -8.23 -22.51 16.17
C LEU A 227 -6.98 -23.11 16.79
N GLU A 228 -5.80 -22.56 16.47
CA GLU A 228 -4.52 -22.92 17.07
C GLU A 228 -4.45 -22.36 18.50
N THR A 229 -5.30 -22.87 19.39
CA THR A 229 -5.27 -22.45 20.80
C THR A 229 -4.08 -23.06 21.52
N ARG A 230 -3.19 -22.18 21.99
CA ARG A 230 -2.67 -22.15 23.37
C ARG A 230 -2.23 -23.50 23.96
N ASP A 231 -1.26 -24.17 23.34
CA ASP A 231 -0.34 -25.01 24.11
C ASP A 231 0.54 -24.07 24.95
N GLY A 232 0.44 -24.18 26.27
CA GLY A 232 0.81 -23.13 27.21
C GLY A 232 2.24 -22.61 27.10
N LYS A 233 2.38 -21.36 26.66
CA LYS A 233 3.28 -20.32 27.20
C LYS A 233 2.84 -18.96 26.66
N GLY A 234 2.73 -17.98 27.56
CA GLY A 234 2.10 -16.67 27.35
C GLY A 234 2.68 -15.82 26.21
N THR A 235 2.01 -14.72 25.87
CA THR A 235 2.21 -13.48 26.64
C THR A 235 0.94 -12.62 26.79
N ARG A 236 0.76 -12.14 28.03
CA ARG A 236 -0.12 -11.03 28.43
C ARG A 236 0.40 -9.71 27.83
N GLU A 237 0.02 -9.31 26.63
CA GLU A 237 0.23 -7.92 26.19
C GLU A 237 -0.96 -7.26 25.47
N GLU A 238 -1.96 -8.01 25.00
CA GLU A 238 -3.05 -7.43 24.19
C GLU A 238 -4.26 -6.89 24.98
N GLU A 239 -4.43 -7.28 26.25
CA GLU A 239 -5.59 -6.86 27.05
C GLU A 239 -5.47 -5.45 27.67
N LYS A 240 -4.36 -4.73 27.47
CA LYS A 240 -4.19 -3.37 28.04
C LYS A 240 -4.51 -2.21 27.11
N LEU A 241 -4.79 -2.45 25.82
CA LEU A 241 -5.05 -1.36 24.85
C LEU A 241 -6.54 -1.03 24.65
N HIS A 242 -7.47 -1.86 25.12
CA HIS A 242 -8.91 -1.66 24.87
C HIS A 242 -9.71 -0.98 26.01
N ALA A 243 -9.05 -0.54 27.08
CA ALA A 243 -9.78 -0.04 28.26
C ALA A 243 -10.04 1.48 28.30
N ASN A 244 -9.50 2.30 27.38
CA ASN A 244 -9.69 3.76 27.46
C ASN A 244 -9.95 4.40 26.09
N SER A 245 -11.21 4.43 25.65
CA SER A 245 -11.79 5.56 24.90
C SER A 245 -13.30 5.40 24.77
N SER A 246 -14.03 5.98 25.72
CA SER A 246 -15.43 6.34 25.50
C SER A 246 -15.50 7.74 24.87
N GLU A 247 -16.50 7.90 24.01
CA GLU A 247 -17.09 9.14 23.46
C GLU A 247 -16.72 9.50 22.01
N ASN A 248 -17.83 9.64 21.26
CA ASN A 248 -18.04 10.04 19.87
C ASN A 248 -17.86 8.95 18.80
N ASP A 249 -19.02 8.52 18.28
CA ASP A 249 -19.27 7.50 17.28
C ASP A 249 -18.39 7.66 16.01
N PRO A 250 -17.32 6.86 15.85
CA PRO A 250 -16.42 6.91 14.70
C PRO A 250 -17.05 6.36 13.40
N GLU A 251 -18.16 5.62 13.51
CA GLU A 251 -18.79 4.92 12.38
C GLU A 251 -19.55 5.87 11.45
N GLN A 252 -20.12 6.94 11.99
CA GLN A 252 -20.85 7.92 11.17
C GLN A 252 -19.88 8.78 10.33
N TYR A 253 -18.69 9.08 10.85
CA TYR A 253 -17.65 9.87 10.17
C TYR A 253 -16.98 9.08 9.03
N LYS A 254 -16.83 7.75 9.17
CA LYS A 254 -16.29 6.87 8.12
C LYS A 254 -17.25 6.67 6.94
N ARG A 255 -18.56 6.67 7.20
CA ARG A 255 -19.60 6.48 6.16
C ARG A 255 -19.75 7.66 5.20
N VAL A 256 -19.48 8.88 5.65
CA VAL A 256 -19.61 10.10 4.83
C VAL A 256 -18.38 10.29 3.92
N LYS A 257 -17.16 10.04 4.43
CA LYS A 257 -15.91 10.21 3.64
C LYS A 257 -15.74 9.20 2.49
N PHE A 258 -16.33 8.00 2.57
CA PHE A 258 -16.22 7.00 1.49
C PHE A 258 -16.99 7.41 0.23
N ASN A 259 -18.08 8.17 0.37
CA ASN A 259 -18.79 8.75 -0.77
C ASN A 259 -18.10 10.02 -1.31
N GLU A 260 -17.29 10.72 -0.49
CA GLU A 260 -16.47 11.84 -0.95
C GLU A 260 -15.27 11.39 -1.79
N LEU A 261 -14.76 10.16 -1.60
CA LEU A 261 -13.79 9.54 -2.52
C LEU A 261 -14.32 9.41 -3.96
N LEU A 262 -15.64 9.29 -4.14
CA LEU A 262 -16.29 9.27 -5.47
C LEU A 262 -16.39 10.67 -6.10
N VAL A 263 -16.14 11.75 -5.34
CA VAL A 263 -16.10 13.13 -5.84
C VAL A 263 -14.72 13.51 -6.39
N LEU A 264 -13.69 12.68 -6.21
CA LEU A 264 -12.38 12.80 -6.89
C LEU A 264 -12.45 12.53 -8.41
N ARG A 265 -13.65 12.36 -8.98
CA ARG A 265 -13.87 11.95 -10.38
C ARG A 265 -13.59 13.04 -11.42
N ASN A 266 -13.46 14.31 -11.00
CA ASN A 266 -13.32 15.42 -11.93
C ASN A 266 -11.92 16.04 -11.83
N GLY A 267 -10.88 15.29 -12.23
CA GLY A 267 -9.52 15.81 -12.44
C GLY A 267 -8.31 14.92 -12.07
N MET A 268 -8.50 13.74 -11.47
CA MET A 268 -7.43 13.05 -10.70
C MET A 268 -7.06 11.61 -11.16
N THR A 269 -7.15 11.26 -12.43
CA THR A 269 -6.77 9.91 -12.90
C THR A 269 -5.32 9.54 -12.57
N GLU A 270 -4.40 10.50 -12.64
CA GLU A 270 -2.98 10.27 -12.33
C GLU A 270 -2.74 10.03 -10.84
N GLN A 271 -3.43 10.75 -9.96
CA GLN A 271 -3.30 10.57 -8.51
C GLN A 271 -3.87 9.22 -8.04
N ILE A 272 -4.97 8.75 -8.64
CA ILE A 272 -5.53 7.42 -8.33
C ILE A 272 -4.55 6.32 -8.74
N SER A 273 -3.96 6.43 -9.93
CA SER A 273 -2.95 5.49 -10.41
C SER A 273 -1.73 5.46 -9.48
N PHE A 274 -1.25 6.63 -9.07
CA PHE A 274 -0.15 6.77 -8.12
C PHE A 274 -0.46 6.15 -6.75
N PHE A 275 -1.59 6.48 -6.12
CA PHE A 275 -1.95 5.88 -4.82
C PHE A 275 -2.15 4.38 -4.90
N SER A 276 -2.72 3.93 -6.01
CA SER A 276 -2.91 2.50 -6.29
C SER A 276 -1.58 1.76 -6.36
N ASP A 277 -0.59 2.33 -7.06
CA ASP A 277 0.77 1.78 -7.12
C ASP A 277 1.46 1.89 -5.76
N PHE A 278 1.50 3.07 -5.15
CA PHE A 278 2.18 3.34 -3.87
C PHE A 278 1.72 2.39 -2.77
N THR A 279 0.41 2.14 -2.67
CA THR A 279 -0.16 1.24 -1.67
C THR A 279 -0.23 -0.22 -2.14
N GLY A 280 -0.01 -0.52 -3.43
CA GLY A 280 -0.30 -1.85 -3.99
C GLY A 280 -1.78 -2.23 -3.85
N ARG A 281 -2.60 -1.21 -3.66
CA ARG A 281 -3.99 -1.28 -3.23
C ARG A 281 -4.22 -2.04 -1.93
N ILE A 282 -3.24 -2.17 -1.06
CA ILE A 282 -3.39 -2.89 0.20
C ILE A 282 -4.40 -2.15 1.10
N PRO A 283 -5.50 -2.81 1.57
CA PRO A 283 -6.59 -2.13 2.28
C PRO A 283 -6.15 -1.34 3.53
N ILE A 284 -5.19 -1.86 4.30
CA ILE A 284 -4.68 -1.15 5.48
C ILE A 284 -3.91 0.13 5.10
N PHE A 285 -3.19 0.12 3.98
CA PHE A 285 -2.49 1.31 3.47
C PHE A 285 -3.49 2.35 2.94
N PHE A 286 -4.55 1.91 2.26
CA PHE A 286 -5.63 2.81 1.88
C PHE A 286 -6.37 3.41 3.07
N THR A 287 -6.61 2.61 4.12
CA THR A 287 -7.26 3.11 5.34
C THR A 287 -6.42 4.20 6.01
N ALA A 288 -5.09 4.09 5.97
CA ALA A 288 -4.19 5.15 6.41
C ALA A 288 -4.40 6.44 5.58
N LEU A 289 -4.52 6.29 4.25
CA LEU A 289 -4.76 7.43 3.35
C LEU A 289 -6.11 8.13 3.59
N LEU A 290 -7.14 7.43 4.07
CA LEU A 290 -8.43 8.04 4.42
C LEU A 290 -8.32 9.11 5.51
N GLY A 291 -7.30 9.02 6.38
CA GLY A 291 -7.01 10.05 7.37
C GLY A 291 -6.74 11.42 6.76
N PHE A 292 -6.24 11.45 5.51
CA PHE A 292 -5.77 12.64 4.80
C PHE A 292 -6.76 13.14 3.73
N SER A 293 -7.97 12.57 3.66
CA SER A 293 -8.97 12.96 2.66
C SER A 293 -9.36 14.45 2.81
N GLY A 294 -9.35 15.20 1.71
CA GLY A 294 -9.76 16.62 1.67
C GLY A 294 -8.60 17.62 1.66
N HIS A 295 -7.35 17.16 1.70
CA HIS A 295 -6.15 17.97 1.55
C HIS A 295 -5.53 17.82 0.16
N ALA A 296 -4.74 18.81 -0.28
CA ALA A 296 -3.95 18.65 -1.50
C ALA A 296 -2.85 17.60 -1.29
N PHE A 297 -2.54 16.83 -2.35
CA PHE A 297 -1.60 15.70 -2.25
C PHE A 297 -0.22 16.14 -1.75
N GLU A 298 0.26 17.24 -2.30
CA GLU A 298 1.53 17.89 -2.00
C GLU A 298 1.59 18.45 -0.57
N GLU A 299 0.47 18.55 0.14
CA GLU A 299 0.46 19.00 1.54
C GLU A 299 0.59 17.83 2.51
N VAL A 300 0.09 16.64 2.14
CA VAL A 300 -0.01 15.49 3.04
C VAL A 300 1.00 14.40 2.75
N TRP A 301 1.76 14.50 1.67
CA TRP A 301 2.72 13.45 1.27
C TRP A 301 3.78 13.13 2.34
N PRO A 302 4.41 14.11 3.02
CA PRO A 302 5.33 13.83 4.13
C PRO A 302 4.64 13.12 5.29
N ASP A 303 3.40 13.54 5.60
CA ASP A 303 2.63 12.96 6.69
C ASP A 303 2.16 11.53 6.38
N ILE A 304 1.87 11.23 5.11
CA ILE A 304 1.57 9.88 4.64
C ILE A 304 2.77 8.97 4.88
N TRP A 305 3.97 9.40 4.51
CA TRP A 305 5.18 8.62 4.78
C TRP A 305 5.46 8.51 6.28
N GLY A 306 5.24 9.58 7.04
CA GLY A 306 5.37 9.60 8.50
C GLY A 306 4.31 8.77 9.24
N HIS A 307 3.22 8.39 8.58
CA HIS A 307 2.13 7.68 9.20
C HIS A 307 2.56 6.29 9.66
N GLN A 308 2.19 5.95 10.91
CA GLN A 308 2.65 4.75 11.63
C GLN A 308 2.49 3.45 10.84
N ILE A 309 1.40 3.29 10.09
CA ILE A 309 1.15 2.10 9.26
C ILE A 309 2.23 1.89 8.18
N PHE A 310 2.67 2.95 7.50
CA PHE A 310 3.70 2.84 6.46
C PHE A 310 5.08 2.62 7.10
N GLN A 311 5.38 3.34 8.19
CA GLN A 311 6.60 3.14 8.96
C GLN A 311 6.74 1.71 9.48
N GLU A 312 5.67 1.12 10.03
CA GLU A 312 5.71 -0.27 10.49
C GLU A 312 5.88 -1.24 9.32
N ALA A 313 5.24 -1.01 8.17
CA ALA A 313 5.44 -1.85 7.00
C ALA A 313 6.90 -1.85 6.51
N VAL A 314 7.53 -0.68 6.48
CA VAL A 314 8.94 -0.50 6.11
C VAL A 314 9.86 -1.16 7.13
N LEU A 315 9.58 -0.99 8.42
CA LEU A 315 10.30 -1.68 9.49
C LEU A 315 10.19 -3.19 9.37
N GLN A 316 9.03 -3.72 9.00
CA GLN A 316 8.83 -5.15 8.80
C GLN A 316 9.66 -5.69 7.62
N LEU A 317 9.74 -4.94 6.52
CA LEU A 317 10.59 -5.27 5.38
C LEU A 317 12.07 -5.26 5.79
N ARG A 318 12.54 -4.18 6.43
CA ARG A 318 13.92 -4.07 6.96
C ARG A 318 14.26 -5.20 7.93
N ARG A 319 13.37 -5.52 8.88
CA ARG A 319 13.56 -6.63 9.84
C ARG A 319 13.72 -7.97 9.12
N PHE A 320 12.97 -8.21 8.05
CA PHE A 320 13.17 -9.41 7.25
C PHE A 320 14.53 -9.40 6.56
N SER A 321 14.91 -8.28 5.95
CA SER A 321 16.19 -8.12 5.27
C SER A 321 17.38 -8.35 6.20
N THR A 322 17.34 -7.82 7.43
CA THR A 322 18.44 -7.97 8.40
C THR A 322 18.77 -9.43 8.73
N ARG A 323 17.81 -10.36 8.61
CA ARG A 323 18.05 -11.80 8.82
C ARG A 323 18.99 -12.40 7.77
N PHE A 324 19.03 -11.79 6.59
CA PHE A 324 19.79 -12.27 5.44
C PHE A 324 20.98 -11.38 5.10
N THR A 325 21.06 -10.16 5.64
CA THR A 325 22.17 -9.24 5.36
C THR A 325 23.12 -9.03 6.54
N ASN A 326 22.66 -9.19 7.79
CA ASN A 326 23.50 -8.95 8.97
C ASN A 326 23.95 -10.26 9.63
N GLY A 327 25.26 -10.55 9.57
CA GLY A 327 25.86 -11.74 10.19
C GLY A 327 25.53 -13.07 9.49
N SER A 328 24.84 -13.02 8.35
CA SER A 328 24.58 -14.18 7.49
C SER A 328 25.83 -14.54 6.66
N PRO A 329 25.96 -15.80 6.21
CA PRO A 329 26.97 -16.17 5.23
C PRO A 329 26.84 -15.33 3.95
N GLU A 330 27.96 -14.89 3.39
CA GLU A 330 28.01 -14.04 2.18
C GLU A 330 27.14 -14.59 1.04
N LYS A 331 27.15 -15.91 0.83
CA LYS A 331 26.33 -16.59 -0.18
C LYS A 331 24.82 -16.39 0.04
N GLU A 332 24.36 -16.38 1.28
CA GLU A 332 22.94 -16.16 1.59
C GLU A 332 22.55 -14.71 1.40
N SER A 333 23.41 -13.77 1.81
CA SER A 333 23.21 -12.34 1.57
C SER A 333 23.14 -12.03 0.08
N THR A 334 24.09 -12.52 -0.72
CA THR A 334 24.09 -12.36 -2.18
C THR A 334 22.82 -12.94 -2.81
N SER A 335 22.41 -14.16 -2.41
CA SER A 335 21.20 -14.80 -2.93
C SER A 335 19.92 -14.01 -2.58
N TYR A 336 19.89 -13.40 -1.39
CA TYR A 336 18.78 -12.54 -0.96
C TYR A 336 18.71 -11.26 -1.80
N ILE A 337 19.85 -10.58 -1.98
CA ILE A 337 19.94 -9.37 -2.81
C ILE A 337 19.58 -9.67 -4.28
N ASP A 338 20.02 -10.81 -4.83
CA ASP A 338 19.61 -11.27 -6.17
C ASP A 338 18.08 -11.45 -6.28
N GLY A 339 17.45 -12.02 -5.25
CA GLY A 339 16.00 -12.17 -5.19
C GLY A 339 15.27 -10.83 -5.19
N LEU A 340 15.77 -9.86 -4.42
CA LEU A 340 15.23 -8.51 -4.37
C LEU A 340 15.39 -7.76 -5.70
N GLU A 341 16.56 -7.83 -6.33
CA GLU A 341 16.80 -7.24 -7.66
C GLU A 341 15.88 -7.88 -8.70
N ALA A 342 15.68 -9.19 -8.66
CA ALA A 342 14.73 -9.86 -9.55
C ALA A 342 13.30 -9.31 -9.35
N CYS A 343 12.88 -9.01 -8.12
CA CYS A 343 11.57 -8.40 -7.85
C CYS A 343 11.46 -6.99 -8.45
N LEU A 344 12.52 -6.18 -8.40
CA LEU A 344 12.54 -4.83 -8.98
C LEU A 344 12.54 -4.85 -10.51
N THR A 345 13.25 -5.81 -11.10
CA THR A 345 13.50 -5.87 -12.56
C THR A 345 12.53 -6.80 -13.29
N GLY A 346 11.64 -7.50 -12.59
CA GLY A 346 10.76 -8.49 -13.20
C GLY A 346 11.50 -9.73 -13.72
N LYS A 347 12.67 -10.07 -13.17
CA LYS A 347 13.46 -11.21 -13.65
C LYS A 347 12.85 -12.54 -13.20
N GLY A 348 13.11 -13.59 -13.98
CA GLY A 348 12.70 -14.94 -13.63
C GLY A 348 13.45 -15.47 -12.40
N LEU A 349 12.75 -16.05 -11.43
CA LEU A 349 13.32 -16.62 -10.20
C LEU A 349 13.66 -18.12 -10.37
N TYR A 350 14.40 -18.48 -11.42
CA TYR A 350 14.66 -19.90 -11.71
C TYR A 350 15.48 -20.60 -10.62
N ASP A 351 16.38 -19.86 -9.94
CA ASP A 351 17.30 -20.39 -8.93
C ASP A 351 17.21 -19.71 -7.56
N VAL A 352 16.25 -18.80 -7.36
CA VAL A 352 16.10 -18.10 -6.08
C VAL A 352 15.22 -18.93 -5.15
N ASN A 353 15.82 -19.37 -4.04
CA ASN A 353 15.08 -20.06 -3.00
C ASN A 353 14.00 -19.14 -2.42
N GLN A 354 12.74 -19.59 -2.43
CA GLN A 354 11.58 -18.85 -1.95
C GLN A 354 11.74 -18.35 -0.50
N ARG A 355 12.60 -18.99 0.31
CA ARG A 355 12.92 -18.52 1.67
C ARG A 355 13.51 -17.11 1.73
N TYR A 356 14.08 -16.63 0.63
CA TYR A 356 14.68 -15.29 0.52
C TYR A 356 13.68 -14.23 0.05
N ILE A 357 12.45 -14.61 -0.27
CA ILE A 357 11.45 -13.66 -0.76
C ILE A 357 10.55 -13.30 0.41
N ASP A 358 10.49 -12.01 0.71
CA ASP A 358 9.48 -11.51 1.64
C ASP A 358 8.12 -11.50 0.94
N HIS A 359 7.38 -12.59 1.06
CA HIS A 359 6.08 -12.76 0.39
C HIS A 359 4.99 -11.77 0.83
N ARG A 360 5.28 -10.90 1.81
CA ARG A 360 4.41 -9.79 2.19
C ARG A 360 4.50 -8.63 1.20
N PHE A 361 5.67 -8.45 0.58
CA PHE A 361 6.02 -7.31 -0.26
C PHE A 361 6.49 -7.70 -1.67
N CYS A 362 6.78 -8.98 -1.88
CA CYS A 362 7.21 -9.54 -3.15
C CYS A 362 6.38 -10.77 -3.50
N TYR A 363 6.10 -10.99 -4.78
CA TYR A 363 5.39 -12.19 -5.23
C TYR A 363 5.86 -12.61 -6.62
N GLN A 364 5.49 -13.82 -7.03
CA GLN A 364 5.87 -14.39 -8.31
C GLN A 364 4.63 -14.62 -9.19
N VAL A 365 4.63 -14.05 -10.39
CA VAL A 365 3.61 -14.25 -11.42
C VAL A 365 4.26 -14.89 -12.63
N GLN A 366 3.81 -16.07 -13.03
CA GLN A 366 4.36 -16.76 -14.23
C GLN A 366 5.90 -16.84 -14.26
N ASN A 367 6.50 -17.12 -13.10
CA ASN A 367 7.96 -17.16 -12.87
C ASN A 367 8.68 -15.82 -12.80
N VAL A 368 8.00 -14.70 -13.01
CA VAL A 368 8.53 -13.36 -12.84
C VAL A 368 8.29 -12.88 -11.42
N ALA A 369 9.36 -12.47 -10.72
CA ALA A 369 9.22 -11.78 -9.45
C ALA A 369 8.67 -10.36 -9.65
N THR A 370 7.91 -9.86 -8.69
CA THR A 370 7.43 -8.48 -8.70
C THR A 370 7.19 -8.00 -7.27
N VAL A 371 7.10 -6.68 -7.11
CA VAL A 371 6.88 -6.01 -5.83
C VAL A 371 5.40 -5.62 -5.71
N THR A 372 4.83 -5.74 -4.51
CA THR A 372 3.41 -5.48 -4.25
C THR A 372 3.01 -4.03 -4.42
N CYS A 373 3.90 -3.09 -4.10
CA CYS A 373 3.57 -1.67 -3.99
C CYS A 373 4.79 -0.75 -4.16
N GLY A 374 4.56 0.51 -4.51
CA GLY A 374 5.59 1.53 -4.69
C GLY A 374 6.38 1.82 -3.41
N MET A 375 5.74 1.80 -2.24
CA MET A 375 6.43 1.91 -0.95
C MET A 375 7.49 0.80 -0.78
N ALA A 376 7.09 -0.45 -0.98
CA ALA A 376 8.02 -1.58 -0.89
C ALA A 376 9.10 -1.51 -1.98
N ARG A 377 8.75 -1.05 -3.19
CA ARG A 377 9.69 -0.91 -4.30
C ARG A 377 10.83 0.06 -3.96
N ARG A 378 10.50 1.20 -3.36
CA ARG A 378 11.47 2.19 -2.92
C ARG A 378 12.41 1.61 -1.86
N GLU A 379 11.86 1.00 -0.81
CA GLU A 379 12.67 0.43 0.26
C GLU A 379 13.54 -0.74 -0.23
N ILE A 380 13.01 -1.61 -1.09
CA ILE A 380 13.79 -2.71 -1.71
C ILE A 380 14.90 -2.14 -2.58
N PHE A 381 14.65 -1.07 -3.35
CA PHE A 381 15.68 -0.40 -4.14
C PHE A 381 16.81 0.12 -3.26
N ASP A 382 16.50 0.80 -2.17
CA ASP A 382 17.51 1.33 -1.24
C ASP A 382 18.34 0.20 -0.61
N LEU A 383 17.70 -0.91 -0.24
CA LEU A 383 18.37 -2.11 0.29
C LEU A 383 19.32 -2.75 -0.73
N VAL A 384 18.89 -2.92 -1.98
CA VAL A 384 19.73 -3.50 -3.04
C VAL A 384 20.86 -2.55 -3.38
N ARG A 385 20.59 -1.26 -3.51
CA ARG A 385 21.58 -0.21 -3.80
C ARG A 385 22.68 -0.14 -2.74
N ALA A 386 22.37 -0.39 -1.47
CA ALA A 386 23.37 -0.47 -0.41
C ALA A 386 24.40 -1.61 -0.62
N HIS A 387 24.06 -2.62 -1.43
CA HIS A 387 24.93 -3.76 -1.76
C HIS A 387 25.43 -3.74 -3.21
N ARG A 388 24.71 -3.06 -4.12
CA ARG A 388 25.02 -2.96 -5.55
C ARG A 388 25.02 -1.50 -5.98
N LYS A 389 26.23 -0.94 -6.13
CA LYS A 389 26.39 0.39 -6.73
C LYS A 389 25.83 0.38 -8.15
N HIS A 390 25.14 1.46 -8.52
CA HIS A 390 24.61 1.69 -9.87
C HIS A 390 23.64 0.61 -10.37
N LEU A 391 22.84 0.03 -9.46
CA LEU A 391 21.79 -0.92 -9.79
C LEU A 391 20.93 -0.44 -10.97
N ALA A 392 20.56 0.84 -10.99
CA ALA A 392 19.67 1.38 -12.01
C ALA A 392 20.32 1.57 -13.39
N LEU A 393 21.60 1.22 -13.53
CA LEU A 393 22.32 1.15 -14.81
C LEU A 393 22.56 -0.29 -15.27
N SER A 394 22.11 -1.30 -14.50
CA SER A 394 22.30 -2.69 -14.87
C SER A 394 21.51 -3.04 -16.14
N THR A 395 22.02 -4.02 -16.90
CA THR A 395 21.33 -4.50 -18.10
C THR A 395 19.95 -5.06 -17.78
N ASP A 396 19.79 -5.70 -16.62
CA ASP A 396 18.50 -6.24 -16.17
C ASP A 396 17.50 -5.12 -15.83
N TRP A 397 17.97 -4.03 -15.20
CA TRP A 397 17.16 -2.86 -14.89
C TRP A 397 16.72 -2.11 -16.15
N LEU A 398 17.66 -1.68 -16.99
CA LEU A 398 17.34 -0.96 -18.22
C LEU A 398 16.57 -1.85 -19.21
N GLY A 399 16.83 -3.15 -19.21
CA GLY A 399 16.10 -4.14 -19.99
C GLY A 399 14.67 -4.39 -19.51
N SER A 400 14.29 -3.94 -18.31
CA SER A 400 12.92 -4.05 -17.81
C SER A 400 11.99 -2.94 -18.31
N PHE A 401 12.52 -1.82 -18.80
CA PHE A 401 11.74 -0.66 -19.24
C PHE A 401 10.53 -1.02 -20.13
N PRO A 402 10.67 -1.86 -21.18
CA PRO A 402 9.53 -2.22 -22.04
C PRO A 402 8.38 -2.91 -21.29
N ARG A 403 8.68 -3.62 -20.19
CA ARG A 403 7.69 -4.38 -19.41
C ARG A 403 6.92 -3.51 -18.43
N VAL A 404 7.52 -2.42 -17.98
CA VAL A 404 6.92 -1.51 -17.00
C VAL A 404 6.35 -0.24 -17.64
N LEU A 405 6.58 -0.03 -18.94
CA LEU A 405 6.19 1.19 -19.66
C LEU A 405 4.68 1.47 -19.63
N SER A 406 3.85 0.42 -19.56
CA SER A 406 2.39 0.55 -19.38
C SER A 406 1.99 1.01 -17.98
N ASN A 407 2.86 0.83 -16.97
CA ASN A 407 2.68 1.33 -15.62
C ASN A 407 3.55 2.58 -15.41
N ARG A 408 2.99 3.76 -15.72
CA ARG A 408 3.69 5.05 -15.63
C ARG A 408 4.35 5.31 -14.27
N SER A 409 3.76 4.86 -13.16
CA SER A 409 4.33 5.06 -11.82
C SER A 409 5.59 4.22 -11.63
N VAL A 410 5.56 2.94 -11.99
CA VAL A 410 6.74 2.07 -11.96
C VAL A 410 7.81 2.60 -12.90
N PHE A 411 7.43 2.91 -14.14
CA PHE A 411 8.36 3.36 -15.15
C PHE A 411 9.00 4.71 -14.78
N GLY A 412 8.23 5.67 -14.27
CA GLY A 412 8.72 6.94 -13.73
C GLY A 412 9.80 6.74 -12.69
N PHE A 413 9.48 5.97 -11.65
CA PHE A 413 10.45 5.61 -10.62
C PHE A 413 11.72 4.96 -11.20
N MET A 414 11.57 4.00 -12.12
CA MET A 414 12.72 3.29 -12.68
C MET A 414 13.62 4.21 -13.51
N LEU A 415 13.02 5.11 -14.29
CA LEU A 415 13.72 6.07 -15.12
C LEU A 415 14.43 7.13 -14.28
N GLU A 416 13.75 7.69 -13.28
CA GLU A 416 14.31 8.63 -12.30
C GLU A 416 15.57 8.05 -11.65
N MET A 417 15.47 6.84 -11.10
CA MET A 417 16.61 6.17 -10.46
C MET A 417 17.75 5.90 -11.45
N SER A 418 17.45 5.53 -12.70
CA SER A 418 18.47 5.33 -13.74
C SER A 418 19.21 6.62 -14.08
N VAL A 419 18.50 7.74 -14.21
CA VAL A 419 19.12 9.05 -14.47
C VAL A 419 20.00 9.45 -13.29
N LEU A 420 19.50 9.33 -12.06
CA LEU A 420 20.24 9.69 -10.86
C LEU A 420 21.49 8.82 -10.65
N ASP A 421 21.42 7.51 -10.89
CA ASP A 421 22.58 6.62 -10.85
C ASP A 421 23.58 6.94 -11.97
N ALA A 422 23.13 7.35 -13.16
CA ALA A 422 24.00 7.77 -14.25
C ALA A 422 24.76 9.06 -13.91
N LEU A 423 24.08 10.03 -13.33
CA LEU A 423 24.68 11.28 -12.84
C LEU A 423 25.67 11.03 -11.71
N ALA A 424 25.37 10.08 -10.82
CA ALA A 424 26.30 9.65 -9.78
C ALA A 424 27.55 8.98 -10.39
N ALA A 425 27.35 8.08 -11.37
CA ALA A 425 28.44 7.30 -11.97
C ALA A 425 29.35 8.13 -12.87
N ASN A 426 28.80 9.05 -13.64
CA ASN A 426 29.50 9.70 -14.76
C ASN A 426 29.65 11.20 -14.57
N GLY A 427 28.97 11.78 -13.58
CA GLY A 427 28.79 13.22 -13.49
C GLY A 427 27.88 13.75 -14.59
N LEU A 428 27.96 15.05 -14.85
CA LEU A 428 27.26 15.70 -15.96
C LEU A 428 28.27 16.33 -16.92
N ALA A 429 28.43 15.75 -18.10
CA ALA A 429 29.23 16.31 -19.18
C ALA A 429 28.34 17.08 -20.16
N GLY A 430 28.86 18.17 -20.75
CA GLY A 430 28.19 18.84 -21.88
C GLY A 430 27.31 20.06 -21.58
N THR A 431 27.10 20.45 -20.31
CA THR A 431 26.31 21.65 -19.94
C THR A 431 27.12 22.96 -19.87
N GLY A 432 28.34 22.98 -20.44
CA GLY A 432 29.34 24.04 -20.21
C GLY A 432 30.21 23.76 -18.97
N ASN A 433 31.16 24.64 -18.64
CA ASN A 433 32.04 24.44 -17.47
C ASN A 433 31.31 24.62 -16.13
N ASP A 434 30.16 25.27 -16.11
CA ASP A 434 29.51 25.74 -14.87
C ASP A 434 28.75 24.64 -14.11
N LEU A 435 28.33 23.56 -14.78
CA LEU A 435 27.61 22.43 -14.18
C LEU A 435 28.34 21.09 -14.36
N ARG A 436 29.64 21.11 -14.67
CA ARG A 436 30.43 19.88 -14.71
C ARG A 436 30.74 19.42 -13.29
N TRP A 437 30.49 18.14 -13.03
CA TRP A 437 31.03 17.45 -11.87
C TRP A 437 31.52 16.06 -12.26
N ASN A 438 32.41 15.49 -11.44
CA ASN A 438 32.94 14.15 -11.62
C ASN A 438 32.05 13.12 -10.90
N ALA A 439 32.25 11.84 -11.19
CA ALA A 439 31.59 10.74 -10.49
C ALA A 439 31.61 10.90 -8.97
N VAL A 440 30.49 10.56 -8.32
CA VAL A 440 30.30 10.61 -6.87
C VAL A 440 30.05 9.21 -6.35
N ASP A 441 30.94 8.73 -5.49
CA ASP A 441 31.00 7.32 -5.06
C ASP A 441 30.06 6.96 -3.88
N SER A 442 29.22 7.91 -3.44
CA SER A 442 28.40 7.97 -2.21
C SER A 442 29.05 8.63 -0.98
N VAL A 443 28.17 9.15 -0.10
CA VAL A 443 28.40 9.99 1.09
C VAL A 443 29.46 9.42 2.03
N SER A 444 30.64 10.06 2.10
CA SER A 444 31.65 9.79 3.13
C SER A 444 31.65 10.90 4.18
N ALA A 445 31.75 10.54 5.46
CA ALA A 445 31.91 11.48 6.57
C ALA A 445 33.35 11.99 6.74
N GLN A 446 34.30 11.50 5.93
CA GLN A 446 35.68 11.98 5.90
C GLN A 446 36.19 11.94 4.45
N GLY A 447 36.20 13.11 3.82
CA GLY A 447 36.76 13.37 2.49
C GLY A 447 37.48 14.73 2.42
N PRO A 448 38.24 15.01 1.34
CA PRO A 448 39.08 16.21 1.17
C PRO A 448 38.27 17.53 1.24
N PRO A 449 38.91 18.72 1.27
CA PRO A 449 38.22 20.02 1.41
C PRO A 449 37.18 20.35 0.33
N TYR A 450 37.12 19.56 -0.75
CA TYR A 450 36.13 19.59 -1.81
C TYR A 450 35.29 18.32 -1.77
N GLU A 451 34.04 18.42 -1.33
CA GLU A 451 33.08 17.31 -1.34
C GLU A 451 31.97 17.62 -2.35
N THR A 452 31.86 16.78 -3.39
CA THR A 452 30.66 16.73 -4.23
C THR A 452 29.81 15.57 -3.75
N ILE A 453 28.57 15.85 -3.36
CA ILE A 453 27.65 14.87 -2.80
C ILE A 453 26.35 14.93 -3.60
N LEU A 454 25.93 13.80 -4.16
CA LEU A 454 24.58 13.64 -4.69
C LEU A 454 23.70 13.02 -3.59
N PHE A 455 22.80 13.82 -3.05
CA PHE A 455 21.81 13.42 -2.08
C PHE A 455 20.52 13.04 -2.80
N LEU A 456 19.95 11.89 -2.46
CA LEU A 456 18.62 11.50 -2.92
C LEU A 456 17.62 11.78 -1.80
N PRO A 457 16.68 12.71 -1.98
CA PRO A 457 15.61 12.97 -1.03
C PRO A 457 14.86 11.69 -0.66
N ASP A 458 14.74 11.44 0.64
CA ASP A 458 13.61 10.67 1.14
C ASP A 458 12.34 11.48 0.86
N ALA A 459 11.26 10.79 0.52
CA ALA A 459 9.98 11.37 0.10
C ALA A 459 9.39 12.38 1.10
N SER A 460 9.85 12.39 2.35
CA SER A 460 9.41 13.31 3.41
C SER A 460 10.18 14.64 3.45
N ASN A 461 11.36 14.74 2.82
CA ASN A 461 12.27 15.89 3.05
C ASN A 461 12.26 16.90 1.91
N PHE A 462 12.12 16.45 0.65
CA PHE A 462 12.11 17.34 -0.52
C PHE A 462 11.17 16.81 -1.59
N GLU A 463 9.90 17.25 -1.57
CA GLU A 463 8.84 16.79 -2.48
C GLU A 463 8.96 17.33 -3.91
N ASP A 464 9.77 18.38 -4.06
CA ASP A 464 9.80 19.22 -5.24
C ASP A 464 10.98 18.87 -6.17
N ILE A 465 11.78 17.85 -5.82
CA ILE A 465 12.99 17.44 -6.52
C ILE A 465 13.25 15.92 -6.34
N ASP A 466 13.95 15.32 -7.30
CA ASP A 466 14.31 13.89 -7.26
C ASP A 466 15.75 13.66 -6.77
N GLY A 467 16.59 14.70 -6.82
CA GLY A 467 17.97 14.66 -6.36
C GLY A 467 18.48 16.05 -5.97
N LEU A 468 19.49 16.10 -5.11
CA LEU A 468 20.17 17.33 -4.71
C LEU A 468 21.68 17.13 -4.78
N LEU A 469 22.34 17.84 -5.69
CA LEU A 469 23.79 17.88 -5.73
C LEU A 469 24.31 19.02 -4.86
N LEU A 470 25.22 18.70 -3.95
CA LEU A 470 25.95 19.63 -3.10
C LEU A 470 27.41 19.66 -3.57
N GLN A 471 27.94 20.85 -3.84
CA GLN A 471 29.39 21.03 -4.02
C GLN A 471 29.90 21.94 -2.92
N ILE A 472 30.66 21.38 -2.00
CA ILE A 472 31.15 22.05 -0.80
C ILE A 472 32.64 22.33 -0.97
N ASP A 473 33.02 23.60 -0.88
CA ASP A 473 34.41 24.02 -0.71
C ASP A 473 34.58 24.60 0.70
N ASN A 474 35.10 23.77 1.59
CA ASN A 474 35.31 24.13 3.00
C ASN A 474 36.42 25.16 3.20
N SER A 475 37.35 25.28 2.25
CA SER A 475 38.51 26.19 2.36
C SER A 475 38.11 27.65 2.23
N VAL A 476 37.14 27.95 1.37
CA VAL A 476 36.60 29.30 1.14
C VAL A 476 35.16 29.46 1.57
N LYS A 477 34.61 28.46 2.29
CA LYS A 477 33.22 28.42 2.75
C LYS A 477 32.23 28.72 1.62
N LYS A 478 32.41 28.07 0.47
CA LYS A 478 31.47 28.15 -0.67
C LYS A 478 30.66 26.87 -0.76
N LEU A 479 29.37 27.04 -1.04
CA LEU A 479 28.45 25.94 -1.27
C LEU A 479 27.73 26.18 -2.60
N LYS A 480 27.64 25.17 -3.46
CA LYS A 480 26.74 25.17 -4.60
C LYS A 480 25.64 24.14 -4.38
N LEU A 481 24.40 24.59 -4.42
CA LEU A 481 23.21 23.74 -4.41
C LEU A 481 22.74 23.56 -5.86
N VAL A 482 22.55 22.32 -6.30
CA VAL A 482 21.94 22.03 -7.60
C VAL A 482 20.84 20.99 -7.40
N PRO A 483 19.59 21.45 -7.20
CA PRO A 483 18.44 20.57 -7.15
C PRO A 483 18.16 20.01 -8.55
N ILE A 484 17.77 18.75 -8.60
CA ILE A 484 17.60 17.96 -9.82
C ILE A 484 16.16 17.47 -9.86
N GLN A 485 15.45 17.76 -10.95
CA GLN A 485 14.16 17.18 -11.27
C GLN A 485 14.29 16.40 -12.58
N VAL A 486 13.83 15.15 -12.57
CA VAL A 486 13.62 14.31 -13.74
C VAL A 486 12.11 14.32 -14.04
N SER A 487 11.73 14.43 -15.31
CA SER A 487 10.32 14.47 -15.70
C SER A 487 10.07 13.76 -17.02
N ILE A 488 9.03 12.93 -17.03
CA ILE A 488 8.48 12.28 -18.24
C ILE A 488 7.38 13.14 -18.88
N ALA A 489 6.65 13.92 -18.08
CA ALA A 489 5.57 14.77 -18.60
C ALA A 489 6.09 16.07 -19.23
N GLN A 490 5.33 16.60 -20.20
CA GLN A 490 5.53 17.96 -20.70
C GLN A 490 5.25 18.98 -19.59
N GLU A 491 6.09 20.02 -19.56
CA GLU A 491 6.22 21.06 -18.53
C GLU A 491 4.91 21.52 -17.88
N HIS A 492 4.58 21.00 -16.70
CA HIS A 492 3.43 21.47 -15.91
C HIS A 492 3.71 21.66 -14.41
N LYS A 493 4.93 21.39 -13.91
CA LYS A 493 5.27 21.58 -12.50
C LYS A 493 6.37 22.63 -12.35
N GLU A 494 6.08 23.75 -11.69
CA GLU A 494 7.07 24.78 -11.32
C GLU A 494 7.94 24.31 -10.13
N SER A 495 8.50 23.10 -10.22
CA SER A 495 9.28 22.44 -9.16
C SER A 495 10.39 23.32 -8.58
N HIS A 496 11.03 24.12 -9.43
CA HIS A 496 12.05 25.07 -8.98
C HIS A 496 11.48 26.17 -8.06
N LEU A 497 10.27 26.67 -8.32
CA LEU A 497 9.66 27.69 -7.47
C LEU A 497 9.33 27.12 -6.10
N LEU A 498 8.81 25.89 -6.04
CA LEU A 498 8.51 25.21 -4.78
C LEU A 498 9.77 24.92 -3.97
N PHE A 499 10.85 24.45 -4.63
CA PHE A 499 12.14 24.26 -3.99
C PHE A 499 12.68 25.57 -3.38
N TYR A 500 12.67 26.66 -4.15
CA TYR A 500 13.20 27.94 -3.70
C TYR A 500 12.26 28.71 -2.77
N ALA A 501 10.98 28.36 -2.67
CA ALA A 501 10.09 28.92 -1.64
C ALA A 501 10.59 28.60 -0.22
N LYS A 502 11.42 27.57 -0.06
CA LYS A 502 12.05 27.15 1.19
C LYS A 502 13.49 27.69 1.34
N TRP A 503 13.88 28.74 0.59
CA TRP A 503 15.27 29.24 0.54
C TRP A 503 15.86 29.63 1.89
N GLU A 504 15.07 30.27 2.75
CA GLU A 504 15.52 30.66 4.09
C GLU A 504 16.00 29.45 4.91
N GLY A 505 15.29 28.32 4.79
CA GLY A 505 15.67 27.06 5.43
C GLY A 505 17.05 26.56 4.98
N TRP A 506 17.37 26.70 3.68
CA TRP A 506 18.68 26.35 3.13
C TRP A 506 19.79 27.27 3.63
N VAL A 507 19.54 28.58 3.67
CA VAL A 507 20.49 29.57 4.20
C VAL A 507 20.79 29.30 5.68
N ASN A 508 19.76 28.99 6.47
CA ASN A 508 19.89 28.68 7.89
C ASN A 508 20.62 27.34 8.10
N MET A 509 20.31 26.31 7.31
CA MET A 509 20.96 24.99 7.39
C MET A 509 22.46 25.06 7.12
N PHE A 510 22.90 25.92 6.20
CA PHE A 510 24.29 26.10 5.81
C PHE A 510 24.85 27.45 6.24
N ALA A 511 24.44 27.94 7.41
CA ALA A 511 24.91 29.20 7.96
C ALA A 511 26.45 29.27 7.98
N GLY A 512 26.99 30.38 7.48
CA GLY A 512 28.45 30.58 7.37
C GLY A 512 29.06 30.15 6.03
N TYR A 513 28.27 29.58 5.11
CA TYR A 513 28.68 29.37 3.71
C TYR A 513 28.12 30.48 2.81
N ASN A 514 28.90 30.86 1.80
CA ASN A 514 28.40 31.61 0.65
C ASN A 514 27.73 30.63 -0.31
N ILE A 515 26.39 30.66 -0.35
CA ILE A 515 25.57 29.72 -1.11
C ILE A 515 25.30 30.29 -2.50
N SER A 516 25.68 29.53 -3.52
CA SER A 516 25.26 29.71 -4.91
C SER A 516 24.33 28.57 -5.30
N THR A 517 23.47 28.77 -6.30
CA THR A 517 22.52 27.73 -6.70
C THR A 517 22.20 27.77 -8.18
N ALA A 518 21.88 26.60 -8.71
CA ALA A 518 21.35 26.37 -10.05
C ALA A 518 20.24 25.34 -9.95
N PHE A 519 19.37 25.20 -10.94
CA PHE A 519 18.35 24.15 -10.98
C PHE A 519 18.53 23.33 -12.24
N LEU A 520 18.61 22.01 -12.10
CA LEU A 520 18.76 21.09 -13.23
C LEU A 520 17.44 20.34 -13.47
N TRP A 521 16.85 20.57 -14.63
CA TRP A 521 15.65 19.90 -15.09
C TRP A 521 15.99 18.97 -16.25
N ILE A 522 15.80 17.68 -16.05
CA ILE A 522 16.05 16.61 -17.00
C ILE A 522 14.70 16.12 -17.51
N MET A 523 14.46 16.28 -18.81
CA MET A 523 13.19 15.98 -19.44
C MET A 523 13.35 14.83 -20.43
N GLU A 524 12.30 14.07 -20.66
CA GLU A 524 12.29 13.03 -21.70
C GLU A 524 12.68 13.62 -23.07
N GLU A 525 12.01 14.69 -23.49
CA GLU A 525 12.25 15.40 -24.75
C GLU A 525 12.21 16.91 -24.50
N GLY A 526 12.98 17.67 -25.29
CA GLY A 526 12.92 19.14 -25.26
C GLY A 526 14.26 19.79 -25.63
N PRO A 527 14.23 21.07 -26.03
CA PRO A 527 15.44 21.79 -26.37
C PRO A 527 16.28 22.03 -25.11
N GLN A 528 17.59 21.85 -25.25
CA GLN A 528 18.52 22.33 -24.24
C GLN A 528 18.36 23.84 -24.07
N SER A 529 18.15 24.30 -22.84
CA SER A 529 18.07 25.72 -22.56
C SER A 529 18.72 26.07 -21.23
N ARG A 530 19.21 27.30 -21.15
CA ARG A 530 19.78 27.91 -19.96
C ARG A 530 19.09 29.26 -19.77
N GLN A 531 18.42 29.43 -18.65
CA GLN A 531 17.72 30.66 -18.31
C GLN A 531 18.23 31.18 -16.97
N ARG A 532 18.58 32.46 -16.90
CA ARG A 532 18.89 33.13 -15.64
C ARG A 532 17.58 33.63 -15.03
N ILE A 533 17.27 33.20 -13.82
CA ILE A 533 16.08 33.59 -13.07
C ILE A 533 16.50 34.62 -12.02
N PRO A 534 15.94 35.84 -12.04
CA PRO A 534 16.27 36.88 -11.07
C PRO A 534 15.73 36.53 -9.67
N PRO A 535 16.31 37.13 -8.60
CA PRO A 535 15.83 36.91 -7.25
C PRO A 535 14.42 37.49 -7.05
N THR A 536 13.60 36.82 -6.24
CA THR A 536 12.26 37.31 -5.86
C THR A 536 12.24 37.82 -4.42
N PHE A 537 11.45 38.87 -4.17
CA PHE A 537 11.38 39.55 -2.88
C PHE A 537 9.92 39.75 -2.44
N ASN A 538 9.65 39.58 -1.15
CA ASN A 538 8.36 39.85 -0.54
C ASN A 538 8.25 41.36 -0.29
N ARG A 539 7.41 42.07 -1.06
CA ARG A 539 7.16 43.50 -0.84
C ARG A 539 6.20 43.69 0.33
N THR A 540 6.72 43.82 1.55
CA THR A 540 6.00 44.48 2.64
C THR A 540 6.08 46.01 2.48
N ARG A 541 5.03 46.72 2.93
CA ARG A 541 4.82 48.17 2.66
C ARG A 541 5.89 49.09 3.28
N GLU A 542 6.83 48.60 4.08
CA GLU A 542 7.88 49.41 4.69
C GLU A 542 9.25 48.70 4.64
N ARG A 543 10.16 49.24 3.80
CA ARG A 543 11.63 48.99 3.66
C ARG A 543 12.13 47.55 3.43
N HIS A 544 12.95 47.42 2.36
CA HIS A 544 13.74 46.25 1.94
C HIS A 544 13.06 44.90 2.14
N GLY A 545 12.25 44.52 1.13
CA GLY A 545 11.55 43.23 1.13
C GLY A 545 12.47 42.05 1.37
N GLU A 546 11.99 41.08 2.16
CA GLU A 546 12.68 39.83 2.46
C GLU A 546 12.83 39.00 1.19
N GLN A 547 14.03 38.47 0.95
CA GLN A 547 14.31 37.68 -0.25
C GLN A 547 13.64 36.30 -0.12
N ILE A 548 12.70 36.01 -1.01
CA ILE A 548 11.97 34.74 -1.03
C ILE A 548 12.78 33.67 -1.78
N SER A 549 13.43 34.06 -2.88
CA SER A 549 14.25 33.15 -3.69
C SER A 549 15.58 33.78 -4.11
N PRO A 550 16.65 32.97 -4.27
CA PRO A 550 17.92 33.43 -4.80
C PRO A 550 17.83 33.77 -6.28
N GLU A 551 18.86 34.44 -6.79
CA GLU A 551 19.15 34.38 -8.22
C GLU A 551 19.71 32.99 -8.54
N TYR A 552 19.26 32.39 -9.64
CA TYR A 552 19.78 31.09 -10.05
C TYR A 552 19.68 30.87 -11.56
N GLU A 553 20.39 29.85 -12.03
CA GLU A 553 20.32 29.41 -13.42
C GLU A 553 19.49 28.14 -13.53
N LEU A 554 18.48 28.17 -14.40
CA LEU A 554 17.67 27.02 -14.77
C LEU A 554 18.27 26.36 -16.01
N TYR A 555 18.70 25.12 -15.86
CA TYR A 555 19.20 24.28 -16.95
C TYR A 555 18.16 23.25 -17.30
N LYS A 556 17.71 23.24 -18.55
CA LYS A 556 16.86 22.19 -19.11
C LYS A 556 17.70 21.35 -20.07
N ILE A 557 17.74 20.04 -19.87
CA ILE A 557 18.43 19.07 -20.73
C ILE A 557 17.56 17.84 -20.95
N SER A 558 17.84 17.07 -22.02
CA SER A 558 17.16 15.79 -22.23
C SER A 558 17.77 14.65 -21.40
N ILE A 559 17.03 13.56 -21.23
CA ILE A 559 17.53 12.32 -20.62
C ILE A 559 18.74 11.78 -21.38
N GLU A 560 18.72 11.82 -22.72
CA GLU A 560 19.84 11.40 -23.56
C GLU A 560 21.11 12.24 -23.30
N GLN A 561 20.94 13.56 -23.09
CA GLN A 561 22.04 14.45 -22.74
C GLN A 561 22.58 14.18 -21.33
N ALA A 562 21.70 13.88 -20.38
CA ALA A 562 22.09 13.50 -19.02
C ALA A 562 22.81 12.14 -19.00
N SER A 563 22.34 11.18 -19.81
CA SER A 563 22.90 9.85 -19.95
C SER A 563 22.48 9.21 -21.27
N PRO A 564 23.40 9.09 -22.26
CA PRO A 564 23.10 8.43 -23.53
C PRO A 564 22.65 6.99 -23.36
N LEU A 565 23.19 6.28 -22.37
CA LEU A 565 22.82 4.90 -22.05
C LEU A 565 21.35 4.79 -21.63
N VAL A 566 20.88 5.70 -20.77
CA VAL A 566 19.48 5.72 -20.30
C VAL A 566 18.56 6.18 -21.43
N GLY A 567 18.97 7.19 -22.21
CA GLY A 567 18.25 7.62 -23.41
C GLY A 567 18.05 6.50 -24.42
N GLU A 568 19.10 5.72 -24.73
CA GLU A 568 19.01 4.59 -25.64
C GLU A 568 18.08 3.48 -25.09
N ALA A 569 18.12 3.21 -23.79
CA ALA A 569 17.22 2.26 -23.15
C ALA A 569 15.75 2.70 -23.24
N LEU A 570 15.49 4.00 -23.05
CA LEU A 570 14.18 4.60 -23.19
C LEU A 570 13.64 4.47 -24.63
N GLU A 571 14.45 4.85 -25.62
CA GLU A 571 14.05 4.74 -27.03
C GLU A 571 13.77 3.29 -27.45
N ARG A 572 14.61 2.33 -27.02
CA ARG A 572 14.34 0.90 -27.25
C ARG A 572 13.01 0.44 -26.63
N ALA A 573 12.64 0.97 -25.47
CA ALA A 573 11.38 0.64 -24.81
C ALA A 573 10.17 1.18 -25.57
N LYS A 574 10.26 2.42 -26.09
CA LYS A 574 9.20 3.02 -26.93
C LYS A 574 8.96 2.26 -28.23
N ILE A 575 10.02 1.85 -28.93
CA ILE A 575 9.91 1.13 -30.21
C ILE A 575 9.10 -0.18 -30.06
N ARG A 576 9.27 -0.88 -28.93
CA ARG A 576 8.57 -2.15 -28.65
C ARG A 576 7.08 -2.00 -28.34
N LEU A 577 6.55 -0.79 -28.12
CA LEU A 577 5.11 -0.54 -27.98
C LEU A 577 4.39 -0.42 -29.32
N ILE A 578 5.13 -0.12 -30.41
CA ILE A 578 4.58 0.16 -31.73
C ILE A 578 4.44 -1.13 -32.57
N VAL A 579 5.14 -2.20 -32.17
CA VAL A 579 5.14 -3.54 -32.79
C VAL A 579 4.36 -4.50 -31.91
#